data_AF-A0A2W0B5N0-F1
#
_entry.id   AF-A0A2W0B5N0-F1
#
_cell.length_a   1.000
_cell.length_b   1.000
_cell.length_c   1.000
_cell.angle_alpha   90.00
_cell.angle_beta   90.00
_cell.angle_gamma   90.00
#
_symmetry.space_group_name_H-M   'P 1'
#
loop_
_entity.id
_entity.type
_entity.pdbx_description
1 polymer ?
#
loop_
_entity_poly.entity_id
_entity_poly.type
_entity_poly.pdbx_seq_one_letter_code
_entity_poly.pdbx_strand_id
1 'polypeptide(L)'
;MQRVITRSIYTVSTRPDTADDELCVCVLLHGPGCAEGHEGAFLGRSRRVTSLILSGVGLLGVAQLCSALLPIPKSLPIDRFFRSTHAAWVLAVFGILVGPFYEELLFRGFLFPALRRYLPLVASIVIDGLLFALYHGPQLAWSWAPMLLIFVVGSVLTIVRARTGWLGSAFLGHSAYSAFDFVLICAASDGFRHMHKLR
;
A
#
# COMPACT_ATOMS: atom_id res chain seq x y z
N MET A 1 -36.09 39.22 35.18
CA MET A 1 -36.98 38.32 34.41
C MET A 1 -36.30 37.96 33.09
N GLN A 2 -36.63 36.77 32.55
CA GLN A 2 -36.45 36.21 31.17
C GLN A 2 -35.51 36.89 30.14
N ARG A 3 -34.55 36.24 29.46
CA ARG A 3 -34.50 35.01 28.60
C ARG A 3 -34.79 35.24 27.08
N VAL A 4 -33.78 34.93 26.24
CA VAL A 4 -33.81 34.61 24.76
C VAL A 4 -34.35 35.72 23.80
N ILE A 5 -34.13 35.78 22.46
CA ILE A 5 -33.46 34.93 21.44
C ILE A 5 -32.64 35.79 20.41
N THR A 6 -31.33 35.53 20.20
CA THR A 6 -30.74 35.46 18.84
C THR A 6 -29.46 34.60 18.79
N ARG A 7 -29.51 33.51 18.01
CA ARG A 7 -28.40 32.60 17.65
C ARG A 7 -28.50 32.33 16.15
N SER A 8 -27.46 31.73 15.55
CA SER A 8 -27.25 31.58 14.09
C SER A 8 -26.66 32.86 13.47
N ILE A 9 -25.65 32.83 12.61
CA ILE A 9 -25.20 31.76 11.69
C ILE A 9 -23.73 31.36 11.99
N TYR A 10 -23.20 30.33 11.30
CA TYR A 10 -21.81 29.83 11.33
C TYR A 10 -21.43 28.87 12.47
N THR A 11 -22.07 27.69 12.51
CA THR A 11 -21.42 26.46 12.96
C THR A 11 -21.34 25.46 11.81
N VAL A 12 -20.15 25.28 11.24
CA VAL A 12 -19.80 24.10 10.44
C VAL A 12 -18.51 23.52 11.04
N SER A 13 -18.62 22.32 11.58
CA SER A 13 -17.49 21.54 12.10
C SER A 13 -17.18 20.42 11.12
N THR A 14 -16.05 20.50 10.41
CA THR A 14 -15.49 19.38 9.64
C THR A 14 -13.97 19.46 9.51
N ARG A 15 -13.27 18.76 10.43
CA ARG A 15 -11.90 18.17 10.32
C ARG A 15 -10.69 19.07 9.96
N PRO A 16 -9.51 18.82 10.57
CA PRO A 16 -8.29 19.56 10.26
C PRO A 16 -7.59 18.96 9.02
N ASP A 17 -7.59 19.70 7.90
CA ASP A 17 -6.81 19.34 6.70
C ASP A 17 -6.19 20.58 6.00
N THR A 18 -6.07 21.69 6.73
CA THR A 18 -5.48 22.97 6.28
C THR A 18 -4.58 23.54 7.37
N ALA A 19 -3.56 22.77 7.77
CA ALA A 19 -2.60 23.20 8.79
C ALA A 19 -1.54 24.17 8.26
N ASP A 20 -1.45 24.35 6.94
CA ASP A 20 -0.37 25.09 6.29
C ASP A 20 -0.58 26.62 6.36
N ASP A 21 -1.83 27.09 6.34
CA ASP A 21 -2.17 28.52 6.36
C ASP A 21 -2.05 29.16 7.77
N GLU A 22 -2.41 28.45 8.84
CA GLU A 22 -2.15 28.93 10.22
C GLU A 22 -0.65 28.89 10.59
N LEU A 23 0.12 28.01 9.94
CA LEU A 23 1.55 27.81 10.23
C LEU A 23 2.36 29.11 10.01
N CYS A 24 2.04 29.85 8.94
CA CYS A 24 2.76 31.06 8.58
C CYS A 24 2.50 32.23 9.55
N VAL A 25 1.32 32.25 10.19
CA VAL A 25 0.93 33.31 11.14
C VAL A 25 1.53 33.08 12.53
N CYS A 26 1.60 31.84 13.02
CA CYS A 26 2.14 31.53 14.34
C CYS A 26 3.65 31.80 14.45
N VAL A 27 4.45 31.45 13.43
CA VAL A 27 5.92 31.62 13.45
C VAL A 27 6.34 33.10 13.51
N LEU A 28 5.53 34.01 12.95
CA LEU A 28 5.78 35.45 13.01
C LEU A 28 5.47 36.09 14.37
N LEU A 29 4.74 35.40 15.26
CA LEU A 29 4.22 35.98 16.50
C LEU A 29 4.81 35.38 17.79
N HIS A 30 5.40 34.17 17.76
CA HIS A 30 5.93 33.51 18.97
C HIS A 30 7.37 33.02 18.76
N GLY A 31 8.22 33.27 19.76
CA GLY A 31 9.68 33.13 19.70
C GLY A 31 10.23 31.68 19.69
N PRO A 32 11.56 31.52 19.89
CA PRO A 32 12.30 30.29 19.50
C PRO A 32 11.80 28.98 20.12
N GLY A 33 11.20 29.01 21.31
CA GLY A 33 10.61 27.81 21.93
C GLY A 33 9.43 27.18 21.16
N CYS A 34 8.85 27.90 20.20
CA CYS A 34 7.84 27.32 19.30
C CYS A 34 8.48 26.39 18.25
N ALA A 35 9.69 26.69 17.79
CA ALA A 35 10.40 25.88 16.78
C ALA A 35 10.78 24.49 17.32
N GLU A 36 11.38 24.41 18.52
CA GLU A 36 11.83 23.15 19.12
C GLU A 36 10.67 22.16 19.35
N GLY A 37 9.50 22.67 19.77
CA GLY A 37 8.28 21.86 19.93
C GLY A 37 7.75 21.32 18.60
N HIS A 38 7.85 22.10 17.53
CA HIS A 38 7.45 21.68 16.18
C HIS A 38 8.43 20.68 15.56
N GLU A 39 9.74 20.85 15.75
CA GLU A 39 10.75 19.86 15.32
C GLU A 39 10.54 18.52 16.01
N GLY A 40 10.33 18.51 17.34
CA GLY A 40 10.01 17.29 18.09
C GLY A 40 8.74 16.59 17.60
N ALA A 41 7.68 17.36 17.30
CA ALA A 41 6.43 16.83 16.77
C ALA A 41 6.57 16.28 15.33
N PHE A 42 7.34 16.96 14.47
CA PHE A 42 7.62 16.53 13.09
C PHE A 42 8.48 15.25 13.06
N LEU A 43 9.58 15.22 13.82
CA LEU A 43 10.43 14.04 13.98
C LEU A 43 9.64 12.86 14.56
N GLY A 44 8.77 13.10 15.54
CA GLY A 44 7.86 12.10 16.11
C GLY A 44 6.75 11.63 15.16
N ARG A 45 6.40 12.40 14.13
CA ARG A 45 5.50 11.98 13.04
C ARG A 45 6.25 11.16 12.00
N SER A 46 7.40 11.64 11.55
CA SER A 46 8.28 10.95 10.58
C SER A 46 8.67 9.55 11.07
N ARG A 47 9.17 9.43 12.32
CA ARG A 47 9.50 8.13 12.93
C ARG A 47 8.33 7.14 12.96
N ARG A 48 7.10 7.63 13.20
CA ARG A 48 5.89 6.79 13.19
C ARG A 48 5.53 6.33 11.77
N VAL A 49 5.61 7.21 10.77
CA VAL A 49 5.37 6.85 9.36
C VAL A 49 6.41 5.82 8.88
N THR A 50 7.69 6.03 9.17
CA THR A 50 8.76 5.08 8.84
C THR A 50 8.54 3.71 9.52
N SER A 51 8.23 3.70 10.81
CA SER A 51 7.92 2.47 11.56
C SER A 51 6.72 1.71 10.95
N LEU A 52 5.66 2.43 10.55
CA LEU A 52 4.51 1.84 9.87
C LEU A 52 4.89 1.21 8.52
N ILE A 53 5.66 1.92 7.67
CA ILE A 53 6.12 1.40 6.38
C ILE A 53 6.99 0.15 6.58
N LEU A 54 7.97 0.19 7.49
CA LEU A 54 8.83 -0.96 7.79
C LEU A 54 8.03 -2.15 8.34
N SER A 55 7.04 -1.91 9.20
CA SER A 55 6.16 -2.97 9.70
C SER A 55 5.27 -3.59 8.62
N GLY A 56 4.80 -2.78 7.66
CA GLY A 56 4.07 -3.23 6.48
C GLY A 56 4.95 -4.10 5.57
N VAL A 57 6.14 -3.62 5.20
CA VAL A 57 7.13 -4.38 4.41
C VAL A 57 7.51 -5.69 5.10
N GLY A 58 7.73 -5.67 6.42
CA GLY A 58 8.00 -6.87 7.21
C GLY A 58 6.85 -7.88 7.16
N LEU A 59 5.61 -7.42 7.30
CA LEU A 59 4.42 -8.28 7.20
C LEU A 59 4.23 -8.86 5.79
N LEU A 60 4.53 -8.09 4.74
CA LEU A 60 4.54 -8.57 3.35
C LEU A 60 5.63 -9.63 3.12
N GLY A 61 6.83 -9.44 3.68
CA GLY A 61 7.89 -10.45 3.67
C GLY A 61 7.49 -11.74 4.40
N VAL A 62 6.84 -11.63 5.57
CA VAL A 62 6.28 -12.79 6.29
C VAL A 62 5.20 -13.48 5.46
N ALA A 63 4.28 -12.74 4.84
CA ALA A 63 3.27 -13.30 3.95
C ALA A 63 3.93 -14.10 2.81
N GLN A 64 5.03 -13.61 2.24
CA GLN A 64 5.74 -14.33 1.20
C GLN A 64 6.46 -15.57 1.70
N LEU A 65 7.07 -15.55 2.90
CA LEU A 65 7.64 -16.76 3.50
C LEU A 65 6.56 -17.80 3.83
N CYS A 66 5.36 -17.37 4.25
CA CYS A 66 4.21 -18.23 4.45
C CYS A 66 3.66 -18.84 3.15
N SER A 67 3.96 -18.26 1.97
CA SER A 67 3.54 -18.83 0.68
C SER A 67 4.11 -20.24 0.45
N ALA A 68 5.30 -20.54 1.01
CA ALA A 68 5.91 -21.86 0.96
C ALA A 68 5.15 -22.95 1.75
N LEU A 69 4.21 -22.56 2.62
CA LEU A 69 3.32 -23.47 3.34
C LEU A 69 1.98 -23.70 2.62
N LEU A 70 1.69 -22.90 1.58
CA LEU A 70 0.43 -22.96 0.83
C LEU A 70 0.55 -23.93 -0.37
N PRO A 71 -0.53 -24.66 -0.71
CA PRO A 71 -0.56 -25.52 -1.89
C PRO A 71 -0.72 -24.67 -3.17
N ILE A 72 0.36 -24.03 -3.61
CA ILE A 72 0.42 -23.25 -4.85
C ILE A 72 0.69 -24.22 -6.02
N PRO A 73 -0.12 -24.18 -7.11
CA PRO A 73 0.15 -25.00 -8.30
C PRO A 73 1.51 -24.67 -8.92
N LYS A 74 2.25 -25.70 -9.32
CA LYS A 74 3.59 -25.56 -9.94
C LYS A 74 3.60 -24.86 -11.30
N SER A 75 2.45 -24.73 -11.94
CA SER A 75 2.32 -23.99 -13.18
C SER A 75 1.13 -23.03 -13.12
N LEU A 76 1.41 -21.75 -13.30
CA LEU A 76 0.43 -20.66 -13.34
C LEU A 76 0.38 -20.02 -14.73
N PRO A 77 -0.75 -19.41 -15.12
CA PRO A 77 -0.87 -18.70 -16.39
C PRO A 77 0.18 -17.61 -16.62
N ILE A 78 0.78 -17.04 -15.57
CA ILE A 78 1.89 -16.08 -15.66
C ILE A 78 3.19 -16.71 -16.23
N ASP A 79 3.42 -18.00 -16.03
CA ASP A 79 4.67 -18.69 -16.42
C ASP A 79 4.90 -18.70 -17.93
N ARG A 80 3.82 -18.53 -18.71
CA ARG A 80 3.88 -18.42 -20.18
C ARG A 80 4.68 -17.21 -20.66
N PHE A 81 4.91 -16.21 -19.81
CA PHE A 81 5.72 -15.02 -20.09
C PHE A 81 7.20 -15.25 -19.74
N PHE A 82 7.49 -16.14 -18.79
CA PHE A 82 8.85 -16.59 -18.42
C PHE A 82 9.40 -17.65 -19.39
N ARG A 83 9.34 -17.39 -20.71
CA ARG A 83 9.84 -18.31 -21.75
C ARG A 83 11.33 -18.13 -22.09
N SER A 84 11.91 -16.97 -21.78
CA SER A 84 13.33 -16.69 -21.98
C SER A 84 13.89 -15.82 -20.85
N THR A 85 15.19 -15.91 -20.61
CA THR A 85 15.92 -15.09 -19.60
C THR A 85 15.71 -13.59 -19.83
N HIS A 86 15.70 -13.15 -21.09
CA HIS A 86 15.44 -11.74 -21.44
C HIS A 86 14.00 -11.32 -21.11
N ALA A 87 13.01 -12.15 -21.45
CA ALA A 87 11.62 -11.87 -21.10
C ALA A 87 11.40 -11.86 -19.57
N ALA A 88 12.08 -12.74 -18.84
CA ALA A 88 12.05 -12.77 -17.38
C ALA A 88 12.60 -11.49 -16.75
N TRP A 89 13.73 -10.95 -17.24
CA TRP A 89 14.27 -9.67 -16.76
C TRP A 89 13.39 -8.47 -17.10
N VAL A 90 12.82 -8.42 -18.32
CA VAL A 90 11.85 -7.37 -18.69
C VAL A 90 10.62 -7.44 -17.80
N LEU A 91 10.09 -8.64 -17.55
CA LEU A 91 8.94 -8.85 -16.68
C LEU A 91 9.27 -8.55 -15.20
N ALA A 92 10.50 -8.77 -14.75
CA ALA A 92 10.96 -8.36 -13.43
C ALA A 92 10.94 -6.83 -13.28
N VAL A 93 11.57 -6.09 -14.19
CA VAL A 93 11.56 -4.61 -14.15
C VAL A 93 10.12 -4.07 -14.23
N PHE A 94 9.28 -4.65 -15.10
CA PHE A 94 7.88 -4.28 -15.21
C PHE A 94 7.10 -4.58 -13.92
N GLY A 95 7.21 -5.79 -13.37
CA GLY A 95 6.46 -6.25 -12.20
C GLY A 95 6.96 -5.67 -10.87
N ILE A 96 8.18 -5.12 -10.83
CA ILE A 96 8.71 -4.40 -9.66
C ILE A 96 8.31 -2.93 -9.67
N LEU A 97 8.24 -2.29 -10.85
CA LEU A 97 8.04 -0.84 -10.96
C LEU A 97 6.70 -0.45 -11.60
N VAL A 98 6.45 -0.93 -12.82
CA VAL A 98 5.36 -0.43 -13.67
C VAL A 98 4.01 -1.01 -13.24
N GLY A 99 3.93 -2.32 -13.00
CA GLY A 99 2.73 -3.00 -12.48
C GLY A 99 2.27 -2.38 -11.15
N PRO A 100 3.11 -2.42 -10.09
CA PRO A 100 2.79 -1.83 -8.80
C PRO A 100 2.42 -0.34 -8.89
N PHE A 101 3.04 0.45 -9.77
CA PHE A 101 2.67 1.85 -9.95
C PHE A 101 1.22 2.04 -10.45
N TYR A 102 0.83 1.32 -11.52
CA TYR A 102 -0.53 1.41 -12.05
C TYR A 102 -1.57 0.78 -11.12
N GLU A 103 -1.22 -0.32 -10.46
CA GLU A 103 -2.09 -0.99 -9.50
C GLU A 103 -2.33 -0.12 -8.26
N GLU A 104 -1.29 0.48 -7.68
CA GLU A 104 -1.49 1.40 -6.56
C GLU A 104 -2.27 2.65 -6.96
N LEU A 105 -2.07 3.20 -8.16
CA LEU A 105 -2.89 4.30 -8.67
C LEU A 105 -4.37 3.91 -8.78
N LEU A 106 -4.69 2.76 -9.36
CA LEU A 106 -6.05 2.29 -9.56
C LEU A 106 -6.75 1.95 -8.23
N PHE A 107 -6.11 1.11 -7.41
CA PHE A 107 -6.71 0.61 -6.17
C PHE A 107 -6.58 1.65 -5.04
N ARG A 108 -5.37 2.12 -4.72
CA ARG A 108 -5.11 2.95 -3.52
C ARG A 108 -5.17 4.45 -3.80
N GLY A 109 -5.02 4.86 -5.07
CA GLY A 109 -5.15 6.23 -5.55
C GLY A 109 -6.59 6.62 -5.91
N PHE A 110 -7.36 5.72 -6.52
CA PHE A 110 -8.73 5.99 -6.99
C PHE A 110 -9.80 5.21 -6.24
N LEU A 111 -9.77 3.87 -6.26
CA LEU A 111 -10.86 3.03 -5.75
C LEU A 111 -11.05 3.17 -4.23
N PHE A 112 -10.01 2.98 -3.42
CA PHE A 112 -10.09 3.09 -1.97
C PHE A 112 -10.60 4.48 -1.51
N PRO A 113 -10.09 5.63 -2.00
CA PRO A 113 -10.68 6.93 -1.71
C PRO A 113 -12.15 7.07 -2.13
N ALA A 114 -12.55 6.48 -3.27
CA ALA A 114 -13.96 6.47 -3.70
C ALA A 114 -14.85 5.65 -2.75
N LEU A 115 -14.43 4.44 -2.36
CA LEU A 115 -15.12 3.60 -1.38
C LEU A 115 -15.25 4.31 -0.02
N ARG A 116 -14.21 5.00 0.43
CA ARG A 116 -14.19 5.73 1.71
C ARG A 116 -15.17 6.92 1.78
N ARG A 117 -15.73 7.38 0.66
CA ARG A 117 -16.81 8.38 0.63
C ARG A 117 -18.17 7.82 1.08
N TYR A 118 -18.39 6.51 0.91
CA TYR A 118 -19.69 5.87 1.11
C TYR A 118 -19.68 4.75 2.16
N LEU A 119 -18.51 4.14 2.42
CA LEU A 119 -18.37 2.95 3.26
C LEU A 119 -17.44 3.17 4.45
N PRO A 120 -17.63 2.46 5.57
CA PRO A 120 -16.71 2.49 6.71
C PRO A 120 -15.32 1.93 6.33
N LEU A 121 -14.30 2.28 7.12
CA LEU A 121 -12.90 1.96 6.83
C LEU A 121 -12.65 0.47 6.56
N VAL A 122 -13.17 -0.41 7.43
CA VAL A 122 -12.97 -1.87 7.32
C VAL A 122 -13.61 -2.42 6.03
N ALA A 123 -14.85 -2.01 5.72
CA ALA A 123 -15.50 -2.42 4.48
C ALA A 123 -14.74 -1.93 3.23
N SER A 124 -14.19 -0.71 3.27
CA SER A 124 -13.39 -0.17 2.17
C SER A 124 -12.09 -0.95 1.97
N ILE A 125 -11.40 -1.35 3.05
CA ILE A 125 -10.19 -2.19 2.99
C ILE A 125 -10.51 -3.57 2.40
N VAL A 126 -11.58 -4.22 2.90
CA VAL A 126 -11.96 -5.57 2.45
C VAL A 126 -12.40 -5.57 0.98
N ILE A 127 -13.19 -4.58 0.55
CA ILE A 127 -13.65 -4.50 -0.85
C ILE A 127 -12.51 -4.16 -1.79
N ASP A 128 -11.63 -3.22 -1.43
CA ASP A 128 -10.44 -2.88 -2.22
C ASP A 128 -9.48 -4.07 -2.35
N GLY A 129 -9.16 -4.76 -1.25
CA GLY A 129 -8.34 -5.98 -1.25
C GLY A 129 -8.98 -7.13 -2.03
N LEU A 130 -10.31 -7.29 -1.98
CA LEU A 130 -11.03 -8.32 -2.73
C LEU A 130 -11.02 -8.03 -4.23
N LEU A 131 -11.24 -6.78 -4.65
CA LEU A 131 -11.18 -6.40 -6.06
C LEU A 131 -9.75 -6.49 -6.60
N PHE A 132 -8.74 -6.14 -5.80
CA PHE A 132 -7.32 -6.34 -6.11
C PHE A 132 -7.01 -7.84 -6.32
N ALA A 133 -7.55 -8.70 -5.47
CA ALA A 133 -7.42 -10.15 -5.62
C ALA A 133 -8.09 -10.63 -6.92
N LEU A 134 -9.36 -10.29 -7.14
CA LEU A 134 -10.14 -10.73 -8.30
C LEU A 134 -9.53 -10.29 -9.64
N TYR A 135 -8.91 -9.11 -9.70
CA TYR A 135 -8.17 -8.61 -10.87
C TYR A 135 -7.05 -9.58 -11.31
N HIS A 136 -6.40 -10.24 -10.36
CA HIS A 136 -5.34 -11.23 -10.59
C HIS A 136 -5.86 -12.67 -10.83
N GLY A 137 -7.17 -12.92 -10.72
CA GLY A 137 -7.77 -14.25 -10.92
C GLY A 137 -7.30 -14.98 -12.19
N PRO A 138 -7.36 -14.34 -13.37
CA PRO A 138 -6.85 -14.93 -14.62
C PRO A 138 -5.35 -15.22 -14.62
N GLN A 139 -4.55 -14.43 -13.89
CA GLN A 139 -3.10 -14.62 -13.78
C GLN A 139 -2.73 -15.81 -12.88
N LEU A 140 -3.54 -16.07 -11.86
CA LEU A 140 -3.33 -17.10 -10.83
C LEU A 140 -4.14 -18.40 -11.07
N ALA A 141 -4.71 -18.58 -12.27
CA ALA A 141 -5.64 -19.67 -12.60
C ALA A 141 -6.82 -19.81 -11.61
N TRP A 142 -7.25 -18.71 -10.98
CA TRP A 142 -8.28 -18.70 -9.93
C TRP A 142 -7.98 -19.60 -8.72
N SER A 143 -6.70 -19.92 -8.50
CA SER A 143 -6.26 -20.84 -7.44
C SER A 143 -6.47 -20.23 -6.05
N TRP A 144 -7.33 -20.82 -5.23
CA TRP A 144 -7.80 -20.24 -3.96
C TRP A 144 -6.66 -19.80 -3.01
N ALA A 145 -5.54 -20.54 -2.98
CA ALA A 145 -4.44 -20.29 -2.06
C ALA A 145 -3.65 -19.00 -2.39
N PRO A 146 -3.09 -18.81 -3.61
CA PRO A 146 -2.47 -17.52 -3.96
C PRO A 146 -3.52 -16.40 -4.05
N MET A 147 -4.77 -16.67 -4.41
CA MET A 147 -5.86 -15.68 -4.35
C MET A 147 -6.07 -15.10 -2.94
N LEU A 148 -6.08 -15.97 -1.91
CA LEU A 148 -6.17 -15.55 -0.51
C LEU A 148 -4.92 -14.78 -0.06
N LEU A 149 -3.73 -15.22 -0.50
CA LEU A 149 -2.48 -14.53 -0.19
C LEU A 149 -2.47 -13.09 -0.72
N ILE A 150 -2.82 -12.88 -2.00
CA ILE A 150 -2.85 -11.53 -2.58
C ILE A 150 -3.98 -10.66 -2.04
N PHE A 151 -5.09 -11.25 -1.57
CA PHE A 151 -6.12 -10.53 -0.81
C PHE A 151 -5.56 -9.97 0.50
N VAL A 152 -4.75 -10.75 1.23
CA VAL A 152 -4.08 -10.30 2.46
C VAL A 152 -3.04 -9.23 2.15
N VAL A 153 -2.14 -9.47 1.18
CA VAL A 153 -1.15 -8.47 0.70
C VAL A 153 -1.84 -7.17 0.31
N GLY A 154 -2.88 -7.25 -0.51
CA GLY A 154 -3.65 -6.10 -0.95
C GLY A 154 -4.31 -5.34 0.20
N SER A 155 -4.86 -6.06 1.19
CA SER A 155 -5.43 -5.45 2.40
C SER A 155 -4.36 -4.75 3.24
N VAL A 156 -3.16 -5.32 3.37
CA VAL A 156 -2.03 -4.72 4.10
C VAL A 156 -1.56 -3.44 3.43
N LEU A 157 -1.41 -3.42 2.10
CA LEU A 157 -1.06 -2.22 1.33
C LEU A 157 -2.10 -1.09 1.55
N THR A 158 -3.38 -1.44 1.55
CA THR A 158 -4.48 -0.48 1.78
C THR A 158 -4.51 0.02 3.23
N ILE A 159 -4.15 -0.81 4.21
CA ILE A 159 -3.94 -0.38 5.61
C ILE A 159 -2.75 0.59 5.70
N VAL A 160 -1.60 0.27 5.07
CA VAL A 160 -0.43 1.16 5.03
C VAL A 160 -0.83 2.51 4.42
N ARG A 161 -1.48 2.51 3.24
CA ARG A 161 -2.02 3.71 2.58
C ARG A 161 -2.94 4.53 3.49
N ALA A 162 -3.84 3.87 4.21
CA ALA A 162 -4.82 4.51 5.09
C ALA A 162 -4.17 5.11 6.35
N ARG A 163 -3.07 4.53 6.84
CA ARG A 163 -2.34 4.99 8.03
C ARG A 163 -1.31 6.08 7.74
N THR A 164 -0.67 6.06 6.56
CA THR A 164 0.38 7.00 6.19
C THR A 164 -0.13 8.24 5.45
N GLY A 165 -1.32 8.18 4.84
CA GLY A 165 -1.88 9.28 4.04
C GLY A 165 -1.26 9.43 2.64
N TRP A 166 -0.11 8.82 2.37
CA TRP A 166 0.68 8.97 1.14
C TRP A 166 0.61 7.72 0.25
N LEU A 167 0.37 7.91 -1.06
CA LEU A 167 0.31 6.80 -2.03
C LEU A 167 1.66 6.09 -2.19
N GLY A 168 2.76 6.84 -2.16
CA GLY A 168 4.11 6.28 -2.33
C GLY A 168 4.50 5.24 -1.29
N SER A 169 3.88 5.25 -0.10
CA SER A 169 4.14 4.24 0.94
C SER A 169 3.65 2.86 0.54
N ALA A 170 2.47 2.78 -0.09
CA ALA A 170 1.94 1.53 -0.60
C ALA A 170 2.69 1.11 -1.87
N PHE A 171 3.02 2.05 -2.76
CA PHE A 171 3.85 1.77 -3.95
C PHE A 171 5.22 1.19 -3.58
N LEU A 172 5.93 1.78 -2.61
CA LEU A 172 7.22 1.26 -2.16
C LEU A 172 7.08 -0.11 -1.48
N GLY A 173 6.04 -0.32 -0.66
CA GLY A 173 5.78 -1.61 -0.03
C GLY A 173 5.45 -2.71 -1.05
N HIS A 174 4.65 -2.39 -2.05
CA HIS A 174 4.28 -3.31 -3.14
C HIS A 174 5.51 -3.61 -4.03
N SER A 175 6.25 -2.58 -4.45
CA SER A 175 7.49 -2.74 -5.24
C SER A 175 8.52 -3.60 -4.50
N ALA A 176 8.65 -3.44 -3.18
CA ALA A 176 9.54 -4.24 -2.35
C ALA A 176 9.09 -5.71 -2.24
N TYR A 177 7.79 -5.97 -2.12
CA TYR A 177 7.21 -7.31 -2.15
C TYR A 177 7.47 -7.98 -3.51
N SER A 178 7.13 -7.33 -4.61
CA SER A 178 7.40 -7.83 -5.97
C SER A 178 8.90 -8.07 -6.20
N ALA A 179 9.78 -7.17 -5.73
CA ALA A 179 11.23 -7.35 -5.84
C ALA A 179 11.73 -8.58 -5.08
N PHE A 180 11.17 -8.85 -3.89
CA PHE A 180 11.50 -10.03 -3.12
C PHE A 180 11.11 -11.33 -3.87
N ASP A 181 9.92 -11.37 -4.49
CA ASP A 181 9.49 -12.49 -5.33
C ASP A 181 10.43 -12.74 -6.50
N PHE A 182 10.74 -11.70 -7.28
CA PHE A 182 11.66 -11.82 -8.41
C PHE A 182 13.08 -12.20 -7.97
N VAL A 183 13.55 -11.76 -6.80
CA VAL A 183 14.86 -12.18 -6.24
C VAL A 183 14.84 -13.66 -5.85
N LEU A 184 13.79 -14.15 -5.20
CA LEU A 184 13.65 -15.58 -4.87
C LEU A 184 13.62 -16.45 -6.12
N ILE A 185 12.84 -16.07 -7.13
CA ILE A 185 12.76 -16.80 -8.41
C ILE A 185 14.10 -16.74 -9.17
N CYS A 186 14.78 -15.59 -9.17
CA CYS A 186 16.10 -15.41 -9.77
C CYS A 186 17.14 -16.32 -9.11
N ALA A 187 17.17 -16.37 -7.77
CA ALA A 187 18.06 -17.24 -7.00
C ALA A 187 17.77 -18.73 -7.25
N ALA A 188 16.50 -19.14 -7.25
CA ALA A 188 16.09 -20.52 -7.51
C ALA A 188 16.34 -21.01 -8.95
N SER A 189 16.56 -20.10 -9.90
CA SER A 189 16.75 -20.40 -11.33
C SER A 189 18.15 -20.08 -11.89
N ASP A 190 19.14 -19.85 -11.02
CA ASP A 190 20.50 -19.44 -11.35
C ASP A 190 20.55 -18.21 -12.29
N GLY A 191 19.77 -17.17 -11.97
CA GLY A 191 19.68 -15.95 -12.77
C GLY A 191 18.78 -16.07 -14.00
N PHE A 192 17.64 -16.76 -13.87
CA PHE A 192 16.71 -17.10 -14.97
C PHE A 192 17.35 -17.91 -16.12
N ARG A 193 18.43 -18.65 -15.82
CA ARG A 193 19.12 -19.53 -16.79
C ARG A 193 18.53 -20.94 -16.79
N HIS A 194 18.08 -21.42 -15.64
CA HIS A 194 17.54 -22.76 -15.43
C HIS A 194 16.07 -22.74 -15.00
N MET A 195 15.21 -22.01 -15.72
CA MET A 195 13.78 -21.90 -15.40
C MET A 195 13.01 -23.23 -15.44
N HIS A 196 13.60 -24.31 -15.96
CA HIS A 196 13.05 -25.67 -15.84
C HIS A 196 13.01 -26.19 -14.39
N LYS A 197 13.84 -25.65 -13.49
CA LYS A 197 13.86 -25.98 -12.05
C LYS A 197 12.64 -25.45 -11.28
N LEU A 198 11.85 -24.57 -11.91
CA LEU A 198 10.67 -23.92 -11.31
C LEU A 198 9.34 -24.62 -11.66
N ARG A 199 9.35 -25.78 -12.33
CA ARG A 199 8.17 -26.52 -12.79
C ARG A 199 7.90 -27.83 -12.03
#